data_AF-A0A537LAK6-F1
#
_entry.id   AF-A0A537LAK6-F1
#
_cell.length_a   1.000
_cell.length_b   1.000
_cell.length_c   1.000
_cell.angle_alpha   90.00
_cell.angle_beta   90.00
_cell.angle_gamma   90.00
#
_symmetry.space_group_name_H-M   'P 1'
#
loop_
_entity.id
_entity.type
_entity.pdbx_description
1 polymer ?
#
loop_
_entity_poly.entity_id
_entity_poly.type
_entity_poly.pdbx_seq_one_letter_code
_entity_poly.pdbx_strand_id
1 'polypeptide(L)'
;MQDPTEAAMSAIQEALNLREEPAVAARAPEPAPPTAPAADPFANMTAELAAERPARRRPSRSAPPIDEDLFLAETVGRAPAPAAVEDVKPVQRAANDDRQSVGQVLQSMQRRPSRAPYMAAFFLSAVWVLLGVVVGASYFGTDLKAIASQGVHPTLFALAAGIALPVLLFYVLAHMVRRAQELRIIARSMTEAAMRLAEPETIARESIVSVGQAIRREVAAMGDGVERALARAAELEALVHNEVAALERAYNDNELRIRGLIEDLANQRDSLVGQAEQVRNAITGVHLGLTQDIASVSEMVAASVNDAAQRVTRTLAEKGEHITLALGRAGDNMIDALGERGGDLLEQMTRTSEDVARTLETASDKMTSNIDVKSDHLSAQIADLTVKLAQMLSSRLDHVTDNVSQKTLAIAETLMRRTDEISTNLTRTTEQLTDQLQSRTQEMTETMLETGNRLAETIATRADDVNNTLKATGESLVLDLTLRGGDVVGKLEETGARITETILTRGGKVSDTFREAAEQLESTINAKGDSVRELLASRLQSFEEMFTHGGAELAEKITRDSQSLGGLITQHLGEFDRTVKVY
;
A
#
# COMPACT_ATOMS: atom_id res chain seq x y z
N MET A 1 -39.97 -40.25 43.30
CA MET A 1 -39.73 -41.69 43.52
C MET A 1 -39.52 -42.29 42.15
N GLN A 2 -38.35 -42.88 41.88
CA GLN A 2 -38.13 -43.67 40.67
C GLN A 2 -38.42 -45.15 40.95
N ASP A 3 -38.72 -45.89 39.90
CA ASP A 3 -39.11 -47.30 40.00
C ASP A 3 -37.87 -48.17 40.31
N PRO A 4 -37.87 -49.00 41.38
CA PRO A 4 -36.74 -49.86 41.71
C PRO A 4 -36.41 -50.88 40.60
N THR A 5 -37.37 -51.19 39.72
CA THR A 5 -37.18 -52.10 38.58
C THR A 5 -36.25 -51.51 37.52
N GLU A 6 -36.29 -50.19 37.31
CA GLU A 6 -35.47 -49.49 36.32
C GLU A 6 -33.99 -49.44 36.75
N ALA A 7 -33.74 -49.20 38.05
CA ALA A 7 -32.40 -49.27 38.64
C ALA A 7 -31.79 -50.69 38.58
N ALA A 8 -32.60 -51.73 38.81
CA ALA A 8 -32.16 -53.12 38.71
C ALA A 8 -31.75 -53.49 37.27
N MET A 9 -32.51 -53.06 36.27
CA MET A 9 -32.17 -53.28 34.86
C MET A 9 -30.87 -52.56 34.46
N SER A 10 -30.65 -51.32 34.92
CA SER A 10 -29.40 -50.58 34.67
C SER A 10 -28.18 -51.30 35.24
N ALA A 11 -28.27 -51.83 36.46
CA ALA A 11 -27.17 -52.57 37.10
C ALA A 11 -26.84 -53.88 36.37
N ILE A 12 -27.83 -54.56 35.79
CA ILE A 12 -27.63 -55.77 34.96
C ILE A 12 -26.96 -55.41 33.62
N GLN A 13 -27.36 -54.29 33.01
CA GLN A 13 -26.75 -53.79 31.77
C GLN A 13 -25.27 -53.46 31.97
N GLU A 14 -24.93 -52.79 33.07
CA GLU A 14 -23.56 -52.40 33.42
C GLU A 14 -22.68 -53.61 33.78
N ALA A 15 -23.25 -54.61 34.48
CA ALA A 15 -22.57 -55.87 34.79
C ALA A 15 -22.28 -56.75 33.55
N LEU A 16 -23.01 -56.59 32.45
CA LEU A 16 -22.74 -57.31 31.20
C LEU A 16 -21.54 -56.74 30.43
N ASN A 17 -21.38 -55.42 30.41
CA ASN A 17 -20.31 -54.74 29.65
C ASN A 17 -18.91 -54.93 30.25
N LEU A 18 -18.78 -55.36 31.50
CA LEU A 18 -17.50 -55.48 32.21
C LEU A 18 -16.80 -56.85 32.04
N ARG A 19 -17.20 -57.67 31.07
CA ARG A 19 -16.73 -59.07 30.94
C ARG A 19 -15.78 -59.37 29.77
N GLU A 20 -15.47 -58.39 28.93
CA GLU A 20 -14.55 -58.56 27.78
C GLU A 20 -13.26 -57.75 27.91
N GLU A 21 -12.35 -58.19 28.79
CA GLU A 21 -10.89 -58.14 28.53
C GLU A 21 -10.13 -59.18 29.39
N PRO A 22 -9.09 -59.88 28.87
CA PRO A 22 -8.45 -61.00 29.57
C PRO A 22 -7.23 -60.60 30.42
N ALA A 23 -7.16 -61.10 31.65
CA ALA A 23 -6.01 -60.90 32.53
C ALA A 23 -4.86 -61.88 32.23
N VAL A 24 -3.65 -61.35 32.00
CA VAL A 24 -2.40 -62.15 31.94
C VAL A 24 -1.71 -62.11 33.30
N ALA A 25 -1.40 -63.28 33.87
CA ALA A 25 -0.89 -63.40 35.23
C ALA A 25 0.64 -63.17 35.34
N ALA A 26 1.06 -62.36 36.31
CA ALA A 26 2.45 -62.26 36.73
C ALA A 26 2.79 -63.30 37.82
N ARG A 27 3.99 -63.90 37.76
CA ARG A 27 4.48 -64.90 38.74
C ARG A 27 4.96 -64.25 40.04
N ALA A 28 4.89 -65.01 41.14
CA ALA A 28 5.52 -64.69 42.42
C ALA A 28 7.06 -64.95 42.41
N PRO A 29 7.83 -64.31 43.31
CA PRO A 29 9.31 -64.40 43.37
C PRO A 29 9.85 -65.37 44.45
N GLU A 30 11.19 -65.33 44.66
CA GLU A 30 12.06 -66.04 45.64
C GLU A 30 12.73 -67.36 45.18
N PRO A 31 13.90 -67.75 45.74
CA PRO A 31 14.68 -67.14 46.84
C PRO A 31 16.14 -66.71 46.49
N ALA A 32 16.90 -66.28 47.51
CA ALA A 32 18.32 -65.83 47.48
C ALA A 32 19.20 -66.66 48.47
N PRO A 33 20.54 -66.43 48.68
CA PRO A 33 21.49 -65.51 48.03
C PRO A 33 22.56 -66.21 47.15
N PRO A 34 23.86 -66.52 47.48
CA PRO A 34 24.66 -66.40 48.71
C PRO A 34 25.82 -65.35 48.66
N THR A 35 27.10 -65.75 48.67
CA THR A 35 28.32 -64.92 48.90
C THR A 35 29.36 -64.92 47.76
N ALA A 36 30.21 -63.88 47.72
CA ALA A 36 31.38 -63.66 46.83
C ALA A 36 32.53 -64.70 47.01
N PRO A 37 33.65 -64.70 46.22
CA PRO A 37 34.14 -63.67 45.28
C PRO A 37 34.77 -64.17 43.94
N ALA A 38 35.44 -63.23 43.23
CA ALA A 38 36.61 -63.39 42.32
C ALA A 38 36.43 -63.25 40.78
N ALA A 39 37.49 -62.70 40.17
CA ALA A 39 37.97 -62.77 38.77
C ALA A 39 37.00 -62.46 37.61
N ASP A 40 37.23 -61.31 36.96
CA ASP A 40 36.60 -60.92 35.69
C ASP A 40 37.43 -61.45 34.47
N PRO A 41 36.90 -62.32 33.59
CA PRO A 41 37.71 -62.97 32.55
C PRO A 41 38.06 -62.13 31.32
N PHE A 42 37.45 -60.94 31.12
CA PHE A 42 37.40 -60.28 29.80
C PHE A 42 38.33 -59.06 29.62
N ALA A 43 39.36 -58.91 30.46
CA ALA A 43 40.29 -57.77 30.40
C ALA A 43 41.24 -57.74 29.18
N ASN A 44 41.35 -58.82 28.40
CA ASN A 44 42.35 -58.98 27.33
C ASN A 44 41.73 -59.11 25.92
N MET A 45 41.16 -58.03 25.36
CA MET A 45 40.78 -58.02 23.93
C MET A 45 40.92 -56.65 23.23
N THR A 46 41.94 -55.87 23.62
CA THR A 46 42.21 -54.51 23.07
C THR A 46 43.66 -54.30 22.62
N ALA A 47 44.50 -55.34 22.63
CA ALA A 47 45.97 -55.20 22.56
C ALA A 47 46.65 -55.57 21.21
N GLU A 48 45.97 -56.25 20.27
CA GLU A 48 46.68 -56.90 19.15
C GLU A 48 45.98 -56.78 17.76
N LEU A 49 45.83 -55.54 17.28
CA LEU A 49 45.69 -55.23 15.83
C LEU A 49 46.41 -53.90 15.51
N ALA A 50 47.74 -53.90 15.62
CA ALA A 50 48.58 -52.69 15.57
C ALA A 50 49.68 -52.72 14.48
N ALA A 51 49.37 -53.24 13.30
CA ALA A 51 50.12 -53.11 12.03
C ALA A 51 49.19 -53.50 10.87
N GLU A 52 49.17 -52.89 9.68
CA GLU A 52 49.95 -51.79 9.09
C GLU A 52 49.00 -50.85 8.29
N ARG A 53 49.33 -49.55 8.16
CA ARG A 53 49.06 -48.73 6.94
C ARG A 53 49.73 -47.34 7.01
N PRO A 54 50.11 -46.73 5.87
CA PRO A 54 50.98 -45.55 5.85
C PRO A 54 50.25 -44.22 6.09
N ALA A 55 51.01 -43.21 6.51
CA ALA A 55 50.49 -41.93 6.97
C ALA A 55 49.90 -41.02 5.86
N ARG A 56 48.79 -40.35 6.19
CA ARG A 56 48.36 -39.10 5.55
C ARG A 56 48.17 -38.01 6.61
N ARG A 57 48.52 -36.77 6.26
CA ARG A 57 48.51 -35.61 7.18
C ARG A 57 47.08 -35.20 7.56
N ARG A 58 46.90 -34.73 8.80
CA ARG A 58 45.70 -34.01 9.24
C ARG A 58 45.52 -32.72 8.41
N PRO A 59 44.31 -32.42 7.89
CA PRO A 59 43.88 -31.05 7.68
C PRO A 59 43.37 -30.45 9.02
N SER A 60 43.55 -29.14 9.19
CA SER A 60 42.83 -28.39 10.23
C SER A 60 41.36 -28.21 9.81
N ARG A 61 40.43 -28.16 10.76
CA ARG A 61 39.00 -27.96 10.49
C ARG A 61 38.68 -26.46 10.53
N SER A 62 39.15 -25.72 9.53
CA SER A 62 38.70 -24.35 9.25
C SER A 62 37.21 -24.35 8.87
N ALA A 63 36.49 -23.29 9.22
CA ALA A 63 35.14 -23.05 8.71
C ALA A 63 35.18 -22.87 7.17
N PRO A 64 34.10 -23.20 6.45
CA PRO A 64 33.94 -22.75 5.07
C PRO A 64 33.79 -21.22 5.07
N PRO A 65 34.35 -20.51 4.07
CA PRO A 65 33.88 -19.16 3.77
C PRO A 65 32.43 -19.21 3.27
N ILE A 66 31.73 -18.08 3.34
CA ILE A 66 30.43 -17.90 2.68
C ILE A 66 30.72 -17.53 1.23
N ASP A 67 30.25 -18.33 0.26
CA ASP A 67 30.36 -18.02 -1.16
C ASP A 67 29.36 -16.91 -1.52
N GLU A 68 29.84 -15.67 -1.58
CA GLU A 68 29.07 -14.45 -1.86
C GLU A 68 28.81 -14.22 -3.37
N ASP A 69 28.70 -15.30 -4.16
CA ASP A 69 28.65 -15.27 -5.63
C ASP A 69 27.43 -15.98 -6.24
N LEU A 70 26.42 -16.32 -5.43
CA LEU A 70 25.20 -17.04 -5.85
C LEU A 70 24.16 -16.19 -6.62
N PHE A 71 24.54 -14.99 -7.08
CA PHE A 71 23.63 -14.00 -7.69
C PHE A 71 24.08 -13.46 -9.06
N LEU A 72 25.07 -14.08 -9.72
CA LEU A 72 25.56 -13.61 -11.04
C LEU A 72 25.63 -14.72 -12.11
N ALA A 73 25.25 -14.31 -13.33
CA ALA A 73 25.45 -14.98 -14.62
C ALA A 73 24.72 -16.32 -14.91
N GLU A 74 23.41 -16.25 -15.19
CA GLU A 74 22.86 -17.01 -16.32
C GLU A 74 22.82 -16.10 -17.56
N THR A 75 23.54 -16.49 -18.62
CA THR A 75 23.74 -15.65 -19.82
C THR A 75 22.68 -15.90 -20.89
N VAL A 76 21.50 -15.30 -20.72
CA VAL A 76 20.44 -15.29 -21.76
C VAL A 76 20.80 -14.34 -22.90
N GLY A 77 20.42 -14.71 -24.13
CA GLY A 77 20.85 -14.05 -25.37
C GLY A 77 20.46 -12.57 -25.51
N ARG A 78 21.43 -11.74 -25.92
CA ARG A 78 21.26 -10.30 -26.11
C ARG A 78 20.45 -9.96 -27.37
N ALA A 79 19.13 -9.84 -27.23
CA ALA A 79 18.33 -9.08 -28.18
C ALA A 79 18.76 -7.59 -28.20
N PRO A 80 18.59 -6.85 -29.30
CA PRO A 80 18.82 -5.41 -29.32
C PRO A 80 17.84 -4.71 -28.37
N ALA A 81 18.32 -3.77 -27.56
CA ALA A 81 17.44 -2.93 -26.77
C ALA A 81 16.54 -2.09 -27.71
N PRO A 82 15.24 -1.91 -27.39
CA PRO A 82 14.46 -0.87 -28.04
C PRO A 82 15.14 0.48 -27.79
N ALA A 83 15.22 1.32 -28.82
CA ALA A 83 15.86 2.62 -28.71
C ALA A 83 15.18 3.45 -27.60
N ALA A 84 15.98 4.15 -26.79
CA ALA A 84 15.46 5.07 -25.80
C ALA A 84 14.71 6.20 -26.50
N VAL A 85 13.38 6.13 -26.50
CA VAL A 85 12.53 7.26 -26.86
C VAL A 85 12.69 8.28 -25.74
N GLU A 86 13.13 9.49 -26.06
CA GLU A 86 13.04 10.61 -25.14
C GLU A 86 11.55 10.92 -24.91
N ASP A 87 10.99 10.40 -23.81
CA ASP A 87 9.69 10.82 -23.31
C ASP A 87 9.78 12.28 -22.83
N VAL A 88 9.67 13.19 -23.79
CA VAL A 88 9.52 14.63 -23.57
C VAL A 88 8.19 14.84 -22.86
N LYS A 89 8.22 14.71 -21.52
CA LYS A 89 7.06 14.96 -20.66
C LYS A 89 6.51 16.35 -20.98
N PRO A 90 5.30 16.46 -21.55
CA PRO A 90 4.74 17.77 -21.86
C PRO A 90 4.52 18.52 -20.54
N VAL A 91 5.00 19.76 -20.48
CA VAL A 91 4.83 20.62 -19.30
C VAL A 91 3.33 20.75 -19.02
N GLN A 92 2.88 20.13 -17.92
CA GLN A 92 1.47 20.18 -17.51
C GLN A 92 1.11 21.61 -17.11
N ARG A 93 0.44 22.33 -18.01
CA ARG A 93 -0.37 23.48 -17.63
C ARG A 93 -1.47 23.00 -16.70
N ALA A 94 -1.55 23.58 -15.50
CA ALA A 94 -2.66 23.35 -14.59
C ALA A 94 -3.97 23.86 -15.22
N ALA A 95 -5.09 23.18 -14.94
CA ALA A 95 -6.42 23.44 -15.52
C ALA A 95 -7.12 24.69 -14.94
N ASN A 96 -6.39 25.80 -14.80
CA ASN A 96 -6.84 27.09 -14.24
C ASN A 96 -6.14 28.28 -14.94
N ASP A 97 -5.52 28.05 -16.11
CA ASP A 97 -4.75 29.06 -16.87
C ASP A 97 -5.66 30.16 -17.49
N ASP A 98 -6.95 29.88 -17.63
CA ASP A 98 -8.01 30.77 -18.14
C ASP A 98 -7.97 32.18 -17.55
N ARG A 99 -7.59 32.27 -16.27
CA ARG A 99 -7.52 33.52 -15.50
C ARG A 99 -6.53 34.54 -16.08
N GLN A 100 -5.51 34.11 -16.83
CA GLN A 100 -4.57 35.02 -17.47
C GLN A 100 -5.21 35.84 -18.61
N SER A 101 -6.22 35.27 -19.29
CA SER A 101 -6.87 35.93 -20.44
C SER A 101 -7.63 37.21 -20.08
N VAL A 102 -8.22 37.25 -18.88
CA VAL A 102 -9.07 38.36 -18.42
C VAL A 102 -8.25 39.65 -18.17
N GLY A 103 -6.99 39.51 -17.73
CA GLY A 103 -6.11 40.66 -17.48
C GLY A 103 -5.79 41.46 -18.73
N GLN A 104 -5.59 40.79 -19.87
CA GLN A 104 -5.27 41.46 -21.14
C GLN A 104 -6.46 42.26 -21.70
N VAL A 105 -7.69 41.79 -21.48
CA VAL A 105 -8.93 42.48 -21.90
C VAL A 105 -9.17 43.76 -21.09
N LEU A 106 -8.84 43.77 -19.80
CA LEU A 106 -8.89 44.99 -18.98
C LEU A 106 -7.88 46.05 -19.43
N GLN A 107 -6.72 45.63 -19.95
CA GLN A 107 -5.67 46.53 -20.41
C GLN A 107 -5.96 47.17 -21.78
N SER A 108 -6.73 46.50 -22.66
CA SER A 108 -7.11 47.06 -23.96
C SER A 108 -8.06 48.27 -23.84
N MET A 109 -8.94 48.26 -22.84
CA MET A 109 -9.94 49.31 -22.59
C MET A 109 -9.36 50.67 -22.14
N GLN A 110 -8.07 50.76 -21.78
CA GLN A 110 -7.47 51.99 -21.24
C GLN A 110 -6.77 52.89 -22.30
N ARG A 111 -6.80 52.53 -23.59
CA ARG A 111 -6.13 53.33 -24.64
C ARG A 111 -6.85 54.67 -24.90
N ARG A 112 -6.21 55.78 -24.48
CA ARG A 112 -6.71 57.15 -24.70
C ARG A 112 -6.67 57.55 -26.20
N PRO A 113 -7.67 58.28 -26.73
CA PRO A 113 -7.71 58.69 -28.14
C PRO A 113 -6.64 59.75 -28.47
N SER A 114 -6.09 59.69 -29.69
CA SER A 114 -5.00 60.58 -30.12
C SER A 114 -5.47 62.04 -30.31
N ARG A 115 -4.55 63.00 -30.08
CA ARG A 115 -4.82 64.44 -30.30
C ARG A 115 -4.61 64.90 -31.75
N ALA A 116 -4.22 63.99 -32.66
CA ALA A 116 -3.83 64.32 -34.03
C ALA A 116 -4.88 65.10 -34.87
N PRO A 117 -6.20 64.84 -34.78
CA PRO A 117 -7.18 65.58 -35.58
C PRO A 117 -7.16 67.09 -35.33
N TYR A 118 -6.99 67.53 -34.08
CA TYR A 118 -6.92 68.95 -33.75
C TYR A 118 -5.62 69.62 -34.21
N MET A 119 -4.52 68.86 -34.26
CA MET A 119 -3.26 69.37 -34.82
C MET A 119 -3.39 69.59 -36.33
N ALA A 120 -4.05 68.67 -37.04
CA ALA A 120 -4.35 68.85 -38.47
C ALA A 120 -5.27 70.06 -38.72
N ALA A 121 -6.31 70.25 -37.90
CA ALA A 121 -7.18 71.45 -37.99
C ALA A 121 -6.41 72.75 -37.73
N PHE A 122 -5.48 72.76 -36.76
CA PHE A 122 -4.64 73.93 -36.49
C PHE A 122 -3.82 74.33 -37.73
N PHE A 123 -3.11 73.39 -38.36
CA PHE A 123 -2.35 73.69 -39.58
C PHE A 123 -3.24 74.08 -40.78
N LEU A 124 -4.36 73.39 -41.01
CA LEU A 124 -5.31 73.75 -42.08
C LEU A 124 -5.91 75.14 -41.86
N SER A 125 -6.28 75.49 -40.62
CA SER A 125 -6.80 76.81 -40.30
C SER A 125 -5.74 77.91 -40.47
N ALA A 126 -4.48 77.68 -40.06
CA ALA A 126 -3.40 78.63 -40.26
C ALA A 126 -3.13 78.91 -41.76
N VAL A 127 -3.09 77.85 -42.58
CA VAL A 127 -2.94 77.98 -44.05
C VAL A 127 -4.14 78.70 -44.67
N TRP A 128 -5.37 78.41 -44.22
CA TRP A 128 -6.56 79.07 -44.76
C TRP A 128 -6.69 80.54 -44.35
N VAL A 129 -6.32 80.90 -43.11
CA VAL A 129 -6.25 82.31 -42.68
C VAL A 129 -5.20 83.06 -43.50
N LEU A 130 -4.03 82.47 -43.72
CA LEU A 130 -2.99 83.07 -44.56
C LEU A 130 -3.49 83.29 -46.01
N LEU A 131 -4.10 82.26 -46.61
CA LEU A 131 -4.69 82.34 -47.95
C LEU A 131 -5.78 83.43 -48.03
N GLY A 132 -6.67 83.46 -47.05
CA GLY A 132 -7.76 84.45 -46.98
C GLY A 132 -7.28 85.88 -46.78
N VAL A 133 -6.23 86.09 -45.97
CA VAL A 133 -5.56 87.40 -45.81
C VAL A 133 -4.88 87.82 -47.11
N VAL A 134 -4.19 86.91 -47.81
CA VAL A 134 -3.56 87.20 -49.11
C VAL A 134 -4.60 87.56 -50.18
N VAL A 135 -5.70 86.79 -50.27
CA VAL A 135 -6.79 87.07 -51.22
C VAL A 135 -7.49 88.39 -50.89
N GLY A 136 -7.80 88.64 -49.60
CA GLY A 136 -8.37 89.90 -49.15
C GLY A 136 -7.48 91.11 -49.44
N ALA A 137 -6.17 90.98 -49.19
CA ALA A 137 -5.18 92.01 -49.52
C ALA A 137 -5.01 92.23 -51.03
N SER A 138 -5.18 91.20 -51.86
CA SER A 138 -5.17 91.37 -53.33
C SER A 138 -6.45 92.03 -53.89
N TYR A 139 -7.60 91.81 -53.26
CA TYR A 139 -8.90 92.28 -53.75
C TYR A 139 -9.27 93.69 -53.24
N PHE A 140 -8.80 94.08 -52.05
CA PHE A 140 -9.08 95.37 -51.41
C PHE A 140 -7.82 96.23 -51.15
N GLY A 141 -6.66 95.85 -51.72
CA GLY A 141 -5.34 96.29 -51.23
C GLY A 141 -5.07 97.79 -51.16
N THR A 142 -5.65 98.59 -52.04
CA THR A 142 -5.51 100.06 -52.05
C THR A 142 -6.47 100.76 -51.10
N ASP A 143 -7.69 100.25 -50.94
CA ASP A 143 -8.80 100.93 -50.29
C ASP A 143 -9.10 100.43 -48.87
N LEU A 144 -8.46 99.33 -48.42
CA LEU A 144 -8.71 98.72 -47.11
C LEU A 144 -8.62 99.72 -45.94
N LYS A 145 -7.69 100.69 -46.01
CA LYS A 145 -7.53 101.76 -45.00
C LYS A 145 -8.59 102.87 -45.09
N ALA A 146 -9.13 103.12 -46.28
CA ALA A 146 -10.21 104.09 -46.48
C ALA A 146 -11.55 103.51 -46.01
N ILE A 147 -11.85 102.27 -46.40
CA ILE A 147 -13.08 101.57 -46.00
C ILE A 147 -13.12 101.41 -44.46
N ALA A 148 -11.98 101.12 -43.81
CA ALA A 148 -11.90 101.00 -42.36
C ALA A 148 -12.16 102.31 -41.59
N SER A 149 -12.11 103.50 -42.23
CA SER A 149 -12.27 104.79 -41.56
C SER A 149 -13.68 105.39 -41.65
N GLN A 150 -14.54 104.89 -42.54
CA GLN A 150 -15.87 105.46 -42.82
C GLN A 150 -17.06 104.67 -42.23
N GLY A 151 -16.80 103.63 -41.44
CA GLY A 151 -17.82 102.82 -40.79
C GLY A 151 -17.98 101.42 -41.40
N VAL A 152 -18.92 100.64 -40.87
CA VAL A 152 -18.92 99.18 -41.02
C VAL A 152 -19.51 98.73 -42.36
N HIS A 153 -18.65 98.49 -43.35
CA HIS A 153 -19.05 98.03 -44.68
C HIS A 153 -19.45 96.54 -44.70
N PRO A 154 -20.59 96.13 -45.31
CA PRO A 154 -21.01 94.73 -45.38
C PRO A 154 -20.00 93.78 -46.04
N THR A 155 -19.20 94.30 -46.97
CA THR A 155 -18.12 93.56 -47.65
C THR A 155 -17.00 93.11 -46.70
N LEU A 156 -16.71 93.87 -45.63
CA LEU A 156 -15.74 93.47 -44.62
C LEU A 156 -16.27 92.32 -43.76
N PHE A 157 -17.57 92.31 -43.43
CA PHE A 157 -18.20 91.16 -42.77
C PHE A 157 -18.19 89.92 -43.67
N ALA A 158 -18.45 90.07 -44.98
CA ALA A 158 -18.37 88.96 -45.93
C ALA A 158 -16.95 88.36 -46.02
N LEU A 159 -15.91 89.20 -46.05
CA LEU A 159 -14.51 88.75 -46.00
C LEU A 159 -14.20 88.04 -44.67
N ALA A 160 -14.54 88.65 -43.53
CA ALA A 160 -14.30 88.08 -42.21
C ALA A 160 -15.01 86.73 -42.03
N ALA A 161 -16.26 86.60 -42.50
CA ALA A 161 -17.00 85.35 -42.52
C ALA A 161 -16.34 84.30 -43.44
N GLY A 162 -15.89 84.69 -44.64
CA GLY A 162 -15.19 83.79 -45.57
C GLY A 162 -13.86 83.24 -45.04
N ILE A 163 -13.20 83.97 -44.13
CA ILE A 163 -11.99 83.51 -43.43
C ILE A 163 -12.35 82.68 -42.19
N ALA A 164 -13.28 83.15 -41.35
CA ALA A 164 -13.58 82.52 -40.06
C ALA A 164 -14.45 81.25 -40.17
N LEU A 165 -15.39 81.18 -41.12
CA LEU A 165 -16.31 80.06 -41.24
C LEU A 165 -15.59 78.74 -41.62
N PRO A 166 -14.63 78.69 -42.57
CA PRO A 166 -13.89 77.46 -42.86
C PRO A 166 -12.94 77.06 -41.72
N VAL A 167 -12.37 78.01 -40.99
CA VAL A 167 -11.57 77.74 -39.77
C VAL A 167 -12.42 77.03 -38.71
N LEU A 168 -13.62 77.54 -38.45
CA LEU A 168 -14.59 76.91 -37.55
C LEU A 168 -14.98 75.51 -38.07
N LEU A 169 -15.20 75.37 -39.38
CA LEU A 169 -15.53 74.10 -40.03
C LEU A 169 -14.40 73.06 -39.85
N PHE A 170 -13.12 73.42 -40.00
CA PHE A 170 -12.00 72.51 -39.74
C PHE A 170 -11.97 72.03 -38.28
N TYR A 171 -12.24 72.91 -37.31
CA TYR A 171 -12.31 72.52 -35.90
C TYR A 171 -13.53 71.63 -35.59
N VAL A 172 -14.70 71.91 -36.17
CA VAL A 172 -15.88 71.04 -36.08
C VAL A 172 -15.61 69.67 -36.72
N LEU A 173 -14.96 69.64 -37.89
CA LEU A 173 -14.64 68.40 -38.59
C LEU A 173 -13.58 67.57 -37.84
N ALA A 174 -12.57 68.20 -37.24
CA ALA A 174 -11.62 67.51 -36.35
C ALA A 174 -12.27 67.02 -35.05
N HIS A 175 -13.20 67.78 -34.46
CA HIS A 175 -13.99 67.32 -33.33
C HIS A 175 -14.84 66.10 -33.71
N MET A 176 -15.50 66.13 -34.88
CA MET A 176 -16.30 65.02 -35.39
C MET A 176 -15.44 63.79 -35.72
N VAL A 177 -14.27 63.96 -36.34
CA VAL A 177 -13.32 62.86 -36.62
C VAL A 177 -12.82 62.24 -35.32
N ARG A 178 -12.46 63.05 -34.32
CA ARG A 178 -12.08 62.53 -32.99
C ARG A 178 -13.25 61.81 -32.33
N ARG A 179 -14.47 62.36 -32.37
CA ARG A 179 -15.65 61.75 -31.77
C ARG A 179 -16.02 60.43 -32.45
N ALA A 180 -15.86 60.35 -33.77
CA ALA A 180 -15.98 59.11 -34.54
C ALA A 180 -14.89 58.10 -34.18
N GLN A 181 -13.65 58.53 -33.89
CA GLN A 181 -12.60 57.64 -33.38
C GLN A 181 -12.93 57.10 -31.97
N GLU A 182 -13.41 57.96 -31.05
CA GLU A 182 -13.89 57.54 -29.73
C GLU A 182 -15.02 56.49 -29.86
N LEU A 183 -16.04 56.78 -30.68
CA LEU A 183 -17.14 55.86 -30.95
C LEU A 183 -16.68 54.56 -31.65
N ARG A 184 -15.68 54.61 -32.54
CA ARG A 184 -15.14 53.43 -33.24
C ARG A 184 -14.30 52.53 -32.33
N ILE A 185 -13.66 53.08 -31.30
CA ILE A 185 -13.01 52.31 -30.23
C ILE A 185 -14.08 51.62 -29.38
N ILE A 186 -15.07 52.38 -28.89
CA ILE A 186 -16.19 51.86 -28.07
C ILE A 186 -16.97 50.78 -28.83
N ALA A 187 -17.28 51.01 -30.11
CA ALA A 187 -17.98 50.04 -30.96
C ALA A 187 -17.18 48.75 -31.13
N ARG A 188 -15.85 48.80 -31.29
CA ARG A 188 -15.02 47.59 -31.37
C ARG A 188 -15.05 46.77 -30.08
N SER A 189 -14.89 47.41 -28.92
CA SER A 189 -15.04 46.72 -27.63
C SER A 189 -16.46 46.19 -27.39
N MET A 190 -17.49 46.86 -27.91
CA MET A 190 -18.88 46.37 -27.84
C MET A 190 -19.13 45.19 -28.78
N THR A 191 -18.53 45.16 -29.98
CA THR A 191 -18.59 43.99 -30.86
C THR A 191 -17.83 42.80 -30.25
N GLU A 192 -16.67 43.03 -29.66
CA GLU A 192 -15.86 41.99 -29.00
C GLU A 192 -16.58 41.39 -27.78
N ALA A 193 -17.26 42.22 -26.98
CA ALA A 193 -18.14 41.77 -25.90
C ALA A 193 -19.42 41.08 -26.40
N ALA A 194 -20.04 41.58 -27.48
CA ALA A 194 -21.25 41.01 -28.05
C ALA A 194 -21.00 39.65 -28.72
N MET A 195 -19.85 39.45 -29.38
CA MET A 195 -19.44 38.16 -29.95
C MET A 195 -19.32 37.11 -28.83
N ARG A 196 -18.71 37.46 -27.69
CA ARG A 196 -18.65 36.58 -26.50
C ARG A 196 -20.00 36.33 -25.82
N LEU A 197 -21.02 37.13 -26.09
CA LEU A 197 -22.42 36.88 -25.66
C LEU A 197 -23.24 36.14 -26.73
N ALA A 198 -22.78 36.12 -27.98
CA ALA A 198 -23.40 35.42 -29.11
C ALA A 198 -22.82 34.00 -29.34
N GLU A 199 -21.75 33.63 -28.64
CA GLU A 199 -21.15 32.30 -28.66
C GLU A 199 -21.32 31.50 -27.33
N PRO A 200 -22.54 30.98 -27.01
CA PRO A 200 -22.68 29.99 -25.94
C PRO A 200 -22.17 28.59 -26.34
N GLU A 201 -22.35 28.20 -27.61
CA GLU A 201 -22.11 26.81 -28.02
C GLU A 201 -20.64 26.44 -28.22
N THR A 202 -19.80 27.32 -28.78
CA THR A 202 -18.40 26.99 -29.11
C THR A 202 -17.58 26.70 -27.86
N ILE A 203 -17.65 27.57 -26.84
CA ILE A 203 -16.98 27.37 -25.55
C ILE A 203 -17.55 26.16 -24.79
N ALA A 204 -18.88 25.93 -24.86
CA ALA A 204 -19.50 24.72 -24.32
C ALA A 204 -19.01 23.45 -25.05
N ARG A 205 -18.80 23.51 -26.37
CA ARG A 205 -18.38 22.38 -27.20
C ARG A 205 -16.89 22.07 -27.06
N GLU A 206 -16.03 23.07 -26.93
CA GLU A 206 -14.61 22.85 -26.61
C GLU A 206 -14.40 22.40 -25.17
N SER A 207 -15.17 22.91 -24.20
CA SER A 207 -15.17 22.35 -22.84
C SER A 207 -15.71 20.91 -22.82
N ILE A 208 -16.79 20.58 -23.55
CA ILE A 208 -17.28 19.20 -23.69
C ILE A 208 -16.29 18.29 -24.45
N VAL A 209 -15.51 18.79 -25.41
CA VAL A 209 -14.48 18.01 -26.13
C VAL A 209 -13.21 17.84 -25.30
N SER A 210 -12.78 18.84 -24.54
CA SER A 210 -11.62 18.75 -23.64
C SER A 210 -11.93 17.95 -22.37
N VAL A 211 -13.10 18.14 -21.74
CA VAL A 211 -13.64 17.23 -20.71
C VAL A 211 -13.90 15.86 -21.32
N GLY A 212 -14.35 15.76 -22.57
CA GLY A 212 -14.52 14.50 -23.29
C GLY A 212 -13.20 13.76 -23.52
N GLN A 213 -12.11 14.45 -23.85
CA GLN A 213 -10.77 13.85 -23.94
C GLN A 213 -10.13 13.62 -22.57
N ALA A 214 -10.41 14.45 -21.56
CA ALA A 214 -9.99 14.22 -20.19
C ALA A 214 -10.66 12.97 -19.63
N ILE A 215 -11.99 12.84 -19.75
CA ILE A 215 -12.74 11.61 -19.44
C ILE A 215 -12.23 10.45 -20.29
N ARG A 216 -11.95 10.61 -21.58
CA ARG A 216 -11.42 9.51 -22.40
C ARG A 216 -10.00 9.09 -21.98
N ARG A 217 -9.17 10.01 -21.49
CA ARG A 217 -7.84 9.73 -20.93
C ARG A 217 -7.94 9.16 -19.52
N GLU A 218 -8.88 9.60 -18.71
CA GLU A 218 -9.13 9.09 -17.36
C GLU A 218 -9.80 7.71 -17.40
N VAL A 219 -10.67 7.44 -18.37
CA VAL A 219 -11.24 6.13 -18.67
C VAL A 219 -10.21 5.22 -19.35
N ALA A 220 -9.24 5.76 -20.09
CA ALA A 220 -8.07 5.00 -20.55
C ALA A 220 -7.07 4.71 -19.42
N ALA A 221 -6.93 5.60 -18.43
CA ALA A 221 -6.08 5.40 -17.25
C ALA A 221 -6.76 4.50 -16.20
N MET A 222 -8.09 4.55 -16.06
CA MET A 222 -8.89 3.53 -15.39
C MET A 222 -8.90 2.23 -16.20
N GLY A 223 -8.84 2.29 -17.53
CA GLY A 223 -8.71 1.11 -18.41
C GLY A 223 -7.39 0.39 -18.14
N ASP A 224 -6.27 1.08 -18.32
CA ASP A 224 -4.92 0.62 -17.97
C ASP A 224 -4.76 0.30 -16.47
N GLY A 225 -5.51 0.98 -15.59
CA GLY A 225 -5.61 0.67 -14.17
C GLY A 225 -6.39 -0.62 -13.86
N VAL A 226 -7.46 -0.88 -14.60
CA VAL A 226 -8.28 -2.10 -14.52
C VAL A 226 -7.59 -3.27 -15.22
N GLU A 227 -6.89 -3.05 -16.34
CA GLU A 227 -6.02 -4.05 -16.97
C GLU A 227 -4.84 -4.39 -16.07
N ARG A 228 -4.23 -3.41 -15.40
CA ARG A 228 -3.17 -3.66 -14.39
C ARG A 228 -3.71 -4.28 -13.09
N ALA A 229 -4.98 -4.03 -12.74
CA ALA A 229 -5.64 -4.74 -11.64
C ALA A 229 -6.07 -6.16 -12.03
N LEU A 230 -6.49 -6.40 -13.27
CA LEU A 230 -6.79 -7.71 -13.85
C LEU A 230 -5.51 -8.53 -14.02
N ALA A 231 -4.39 -7.92 -14.42
CA ALA A 231 -3.08 -8.56 -14.44
C ALA A 231 -2.68 -9.02 -13.03
N ARG A 232 -2.82 -8.16 -12.00
CA ARG A 232 -2.60 -8.54 -10.60
C ARG A 232 -3.60 -9.58 -10.09
N ALA A 233 -4.85 -9.54 -10.54
CA ALA A 233 -5.86 -10.56 -10.21
C ALA A 233 -5.51 -11.91 -10.86
N ALA A 234 -4.99 -11.91 -12.09
CA ALA A 234 -4.50 -13.10 -12.78
C ALA A 234 -3.17 -13.62 -12.20
N GLU A 235 -2.27 -12.75 -11.73
CA GLU A 235 -1.10 -13.14 -10.95
C GLU A 235 -1.51 -13.80 -9.62
N LEU A 236 -2.50 -13.23 -8.92
CA LEU A 236 -3.08 -13.83 -7.71
C LEU A 236 -3.85 -15.12 -8.00
N GLU A 237 -4.59 -15.21 -9.10
CA GLU A 237 -5.28 -16.42 -9.53
C GLU A 237 -4.29 -17.53 -9.91
N ALA A 238 -3.18 -17.18 -10.58
CA ALA A 238 -2.09 -18.10 -10.88
C ALA A 238 -1.32 -18.52 -9.62
N LEU A 239 -1.12 -17.62 -8.65
CA LEU A 239 -0.54 -17.96 -7.35
C LEU A 239 -1.47 -18.90 -6.58
N VAL A 240 -2.76 -18.59 -6.50
CA VAL A 240 -3.78 -19.46 -5.88
C VAL A 240 -3.89 -20.80 -6.61
N HIS A 241 -3.81 -20.86 -7.95
CA HIS A 241 -3.75 -22.13 -8.68
C HIS A 241 -2.49 -22.93 -8.38
N ASN A 242 -1.32 -22.29 -8.26
CA ASN A 242 -0.08 -22.98 -7.89
C ASN A 242 -0.13 -23.50 -6.45
N GLU A 243 -0.71 -22.72 -5.52
CA GLU A 243 -0.87 -23.10 -4.12
C GLU A 243 -1.93 -24.19 -3.94
N VAL A 244 -3.05 -24.12 -4.65
CA VAL A 244 -4.05 -25.20 -4.73
C VAL A 244 -3.43 -26.46 -5.34
N ALA A 245 -2.67 -26.35 -6.44
CA ALA A 245 -1.97 -27.50 -7.03
C ALA A 245 -0.85 -28.05 -6.11
N ALA A 246 -0.29 -27.24 -5.20
CA ALA A 246 0.62 -27.69 -4.16
C ALA A 246 -0.14 -28.40 -3.03
N LEU A 247 -1.30 -27.88 -2.64
CA LEU A 247 -2.23 -28.49 -1.70
C LEU A 247 -2.73 -29.86 -2.22
N GLU A 248 -3.16 -29.94 -3.47
CA GLU A 248 -3.60 -31.18 -4.13
C GLU A 248 -2.47 -32.22 -4.17
N ARG A 249 -1.23 -31.81 -4.48
CA ARG A 249 -0.06 -32.69 -4.39
C ARG A 249 0.18 -33.17 -2.95
N ALA A 250 0.09 -32.28 -1.97
CA ALA A 250 0.25 -32.65 -0.56
C ALA A 250 -0.90 -33.54 -0.05
N TYR A 251 -2.12 -33.37 -0.53
CA TYR A 251 -3.25 -34.23 -0.21
C TYR A 251 -3.12 -35.61 -0.87
N ASN A 252 -2.67 -35.67 -2.12
CA ASN A 252 -2.44 -36.93 -2.84
C ASN A 252 -1.26 -37.73 -2.21
N ASP A 253 -0.16 -37.05 -1.87
CA ASP A 253 0.97 -37.67 -1.14
C ASP A 253 0.55 -38.15 0.26
N ASN A 254 -0.27 -37.38 0.99
CA ASN A 254 -0.87 -37.85 2.24
C ASN A 254 -1.85 -39.00 2.02
N GLU A 255 -2.63 -39.04 0.94
CA GLU A 255 -3.53 -40.16 0.64
C GLU A 255 -2.73 -41.44 0.34
N LEU A 256 -1.69 -41.36 -0.48
CA LEU A 256 -0.77 -42.47 -0.76
C LEU A 256 -0.09 -42.96 0.52
N ARG A 257 0.35 -42.05 1.38
CA ARG A 257 0.93 -42.37 2.69
C ARG A 257 -0.09 -43.00 3.64
N ILE A 258 -1.34 -42.53 3.66
CA ILE A 258 -2.42 -43.11 4.47
C ILE A 258 -2.78 -44.51 3.94
N ARG A 259 -2.85 -44.71 2.62
CA ARG A 259 -3.03 -46.03 2.00
C ARG A 259 -1.90 -46.99 2.40
N GLY A 260 -0.64 -46.55 2.33
CA GLY A 260 0.51 -47.33 2.78
C GLY A 260 0.45 -47.69 4.27
N LEU A 261 0.10 -46.74 5.15
CA LEU A 261 -0.08 -47.00 6.58
C LEU A 261 -1.26 -47.95 6.87
N ILE A 262 -2.33 -47.92 6.08
CA ILE A 262 -3.45 -48.86 6.16
C ILE A 262 -3.02 -50.26 5.68
N GLU A 263 -2.20 -50.35 4.64
CA GLU A 263 -1.64 -51.60 4.13
C GLU A 263 -0.66 -52.22 5.14
N ASP A 264 0.23 -51.42 5.75
CA ASP A 264 1.09 -51.84 6.87
C ASP A 264 0.27 -52.31 8.08
N LEU A 265 -0.81 -51.60 8.44
CA LEU A 265 -1.73 -52.02 9.52
C LEU A 265 -2.47 -53.32 9.17
N ALA A 266 -2.88 -53.53 7.92
CA ALA A 266 -3.48 -54.78 7.47
C ALA A 266 -2.48 -55.95 7.53
N ASN A 267 -1.24 -55.72 7.10
CA ASN A 267 -0.14 -56.70 7.19
C ASN A 267 0.20 -57.04 8.66
N GLN A 268 0.23 -56.04 9.55
CA GLN A 268 0.40 -56.25 10.99
C GLN A 268 -0.76 -57.02 11.60
N ARG A 269 -2.02 -56.69 11.26
CA ARG A 269 -3.22 -57.42 11.68
C ARG A 269 -3.13 -58.88 11.26
N ASP A 270 -2.80 -59.16 10.00
CA ASP A 270 -2.77 -60.54 9.48
C ASP A 270 -1.60 -61.34 10.06
N SER A 271 -0.48 -60.68 10.39
CA SER A 271 0.60 -61.28 11.19
C SER A 271 0.14 -61.62 12.62
N LEU A 272 -0.57 -60.71 13.29
CA LEU A 272 -1.13 -60.95 14.64
C LEU A 272 -2.20 -62.05 14.64
N VAL A 273 -3.06 -62.11 13.64
CA VAL A 273 -4.03 -63.21 13.45
C VAL A 273 -3.29 -64.53 13.22
N GLY A 274 -2.26 -64.56 12.38
CA GLY A 274 -1.41 -65.74 12.19
C GLY A 274 -0.70 -66.21 13.47
N GLN A 275 -0.23 -65.28 14.30
CA GLN A 275 0.35 -65.58 15.61
C GLN A 275 -0.71 -66.10 16.60
N ALA A 276 -1.91 -65.51 16.63
CA ALA A 276 -3.02 -65.98 17.47
C ALA A 276 -3.52 -67.39 17.05
N GLU A 277 -3.59 -67.66 15.75
CA GLU A 277 -3.85 -69.00 15.20
C GLU A 277 -2.77 -70.01 15.64
N GLN A 278 -1.48 -69.64 15.55
CA GLN A 278 -0.37 -70.48 16.00
C GLN A 278 -0.43 -70.77 17.50
N VAL A 279 -0.75 -69.77 18.33
CA VAL A 279 -0.96 -69.92 19.77
C VAL A 279 -2.16 -70.81 20.08
N ARG A 280 -3.31 -70.63 19.40
CA ARG A 280 -4.49 -71.49 19.58
C ARG A 280 -4.17 -72.94 19.23
N ASN A 281 -3.45 -73.18 18.13
CA ASN A 281 -3.09 -74.53 17.72
C ASN A 281 -2.09 -75.18 18.70
N ALA A 282 -1.16 -74.41 19.28
CA ALA A 282 -0.27 -74.89 20.34
C ALA A 282 -1.05 -75.24 21.63
N ILE A 283 -1.99 -74.40 22.07
CA ILE A 283 -2.84 -74.65 23.23
C ILE A 283 -3.70 -75.91 23.02
N THR A 284 -4.31 -76.07 21.84
CA THR A 284 -5.08 -77.27 21.48
C THR A 284 -4.22 -78.53 21.51
N GLY A 285 -2.98 -78.46 21.01
CA GLY A 285 -2.03 -79.58 21.09
C GLY A 285 -1.67 -79.97 22.52
N VAL A 286 -1.40 -78.99 23.40
CA VAL A 286 -1.13 -79.22 24.82
C VAL A 286 -2.36 -79.82 25.53
N HIS A 287 -3.57 -79.33 25.25
CA HIS A 287 -4.80 -79.88 25.82
C HIS A 287 -5.02 -81.34 25.39
N LEU A 288 -4.79 -81.66 24.12
CA LEU A 288 -4.93 -83.02 23.59
C LEU A 288 -3.92 -83.97 24.26
N GLY A 289 -2.65 -83.57 24.36
CA GLY A 289 -1.61 -84.32 25.07
C GLY A 289 -1.95 -84.57 26.54
N LEU A 290 -2.32 -83.52 27.28
CA LEU A 290 -2.72 -83.63 28.69
C LEU A 290 -3.93 -84.56 28.88
N THR A 291 -4.89 -84.55 27.95
CA THR A 291 -6.04 -85.46 27.99
C THR A 291 -5.61 -86.92 27.82
N GLN A 292 -4.65 -87.18 26.93
CA GLN A 292 -4.09 -88.51 26.68
C GLN A 292 -3.22 -89.01 27.84
N ASP A 293 -2.41 -88.13 28.45
CA ASP A 293 -1.61 -88.45 29.64
C ASP A 293 -2.51 -88.81 30.84
N ILE A 294 -3.56 -88.03 31.09
CA ILE A 294 -4.55 -88.30 32.16
C ILE A 294 -5.26 -89.64 31.91
N ALA A 295 -5.60 -89.96 30.66
CA ALA A 295 -6.21 -91.26 30.33
C ALA A 295 -5.24 -92.43 30.61
N SER A 296 -3.97 -92.31 30.19
CA SER A 296 -2.96 -93.35 30.42
C SER A 296 -2.64 -93.57 31.90
N VAL A 297 -2.53 -92.49 32.68
CA VAL A 297 -2.36 -92.57 34.14
C VAL A 297 -3.58 -93.21 34.80
N SER A 298 -4.79 -92.88 34.35
CA SER A 298 -6.03 -93.47 34.89
C SER A 298 -6.13 -94.97 34.61
N GLU A 299 -5.72 -95.42 33.42
CA GLU A 299 -5.64 -96.84 33.06
C GLU A 299 -4.59 -97.58 33.89
N MET A 300 -3.41 -96.99 34.11
CA MET A 300 -2.36 -97.54 34.96
C MET A 300 -2.81 -97.67 36.44
N VAL A 301 -3.53 -96.68 36.96
CA VAL A 301 -4.12 -96.73 38.31
C VAL A 301 -5.18 -97.84 38.37
N ALA A 302 -6.08 -97.93 37.40
CA ALA A 302 -7.10 -98.98 37.34
C ALA A 302 -6.49 -100.39 37.30
N ALA A 303 -5.42 -100.59 36.52
CA ALA A 303 -4.68 -101.86 36.47
C ALA A 303 -4.06 -102.22 37.83
N SER A 304 -3.45 -101.25 38.54
CA SER A 304 -2.86 -101.47 39.87
C SER A 304 -3.91 -101.82 40.93
N VAL A 305 -5.10 -101.20 40.86
CA VAL A 305 -6.23 -101.48 41.76
C VAL A 305 -6.81 -102.87 41.48
N ASN A 306 -6.94 -103.25 40.21
CA ASN A 306 -7.40 -104.59 39.83
C ASN A 306 -6.42 -105.69 40.29
N ASP A 307 -5.11 -105.52 40.09
CA ASP A 307 -4.12 -106.49 40.56
C ASP A 307 -4.14 -106.60 42.10
N ALA A 308 -4.22 -105.47 42.83
CA ALA A 308 -4.40 -105.49 44.28
C ALA A 308 -5.67 -106.25 44.71
N ALA A 309 -6.80 -106.03 44.03
CA ALA A 309 -8.04 -106.74 44.29
C ALA A 309 -7.95 -108.25 43.98
N GLN A 310 -7.26 -108.65 42.91
CA GLN A 310 -7.01 -110.05 42.58
C GLN A 310 -6.11 -110.73 43.61
N ARG A 311 -5.04 -110.07 44.08
CA ARG A 311 -4.20 -110.58 45.18
C ARG A 311 -5.01 -110.79 46.46
N VAL A 312 -5.82 -109.81 46.87
CA VAL A 312 -6.68 -109.92 48.06
C VAL A 312 -7.67 -111.07 47.91
N THR A 313 -8.34 -111.17 46.76
CA THR A 313 -9.30 -112.25 46.46
C THR A 313 -8.64 -113.62 46.54
N ARG A 314 -7.43 -113.75 45.98
CA ARG A 314 -6.64 -114.99 46.03
C ARG A 314 -6.27 -115.37 47.46
N THR A 315 -5.75 -114.45 48.26
CA THR A 315 -5.44 -114.72 49.68
C THR A 315 -6.70 -115.05 50.49
N LEU A 316 -7.86 -114.45 50.17
CA LEU A 316 -9.14 -114.83 50.77
C LEU A 316 -9.55 -116.25 50.39
N ALA A 317 -9.38 -116.67 49.14
CA ALA A 317 -9.67 -118.04 48.70
C ALA A 317 -8.74 -119.06 49.37
N GLU A 318 -7.44 -118.80 49.40
CA GLU A 318 -6.43 -119.64 50.06
C GLU A 318 -6.67 -119.77 51.58
N LYS A 319 -7.24 -118.74 52.24
CA LYS A 319 -7.72 -118.83 53.63
C LYS A 319 -9.07 -119.53 53.74
N GLY A 320 -9.99 -119.32 52.81
CA GLY A 320 -11.31 -119.97 52.77
C GLY A 320 -11.22 -121.49 52.63
N GLU A 321 -10.30 -121.99 51.80
CA GLU A 321 -10.04 -123.43 51.65
C GLU A 321 -9.41 -124.01 52.94
N HIS A 322 -8.47 -123.29 53.55
CA HIS A 322 -7.91 -123.65 54.86
C HIS A 322 -8.97 -123.71 55.98
N ILE A 323 -9.90 -122.76 55.98
CA ILE A 323 -11.05 -122.70 56.90
C ILE A 323 -12.02 -123.85 56.60
N THR A 324 -12.26 -124.19 55.34
CA THR A 324 -13.17 -125.28 54.93
C THR A 324 -12.62 -126.65 55.33
N LEU A 325 -11.32 -126.89 55.17
CA LEU A 325 -10.65 -128.12 55.64
C LEU A 325 -10.59 -128.23 57.16
N ALA A 326 -10.58 -127.09 57.87
CA ALA A 326 -10.73 -127.06 59.34
C ALA A 326 -12.18 -127.32 59.76
N LEU A 327 -13.17 -126.70 59.09
CA LEU A 327 -14.59 -126.88 59.38
C LEU A 327 -15.09 -128.29 59.05
N GLY A 328 -14.57 -128.97 58.01
CA GLY A 328 -14.92 -130.36 57.74
C GLY A 328 -14.59 -131.28 58.92
N ARG A 329 -13.34 -131.19 59.41
CA ARG A 329 -12.90 -131.94 60.61
C ARG A 329 -13.62 -131.52 61.89
N ALA A 330 -13.99 -130.24 62.01
CA ALA A 330 -14.83 -129.80 63.12
C ALA A 330 -16.27 -130.31 63.01
N GLY A 331 -16.80 -130.43 61.78
CA GLY A 331 -18.16 -130.85 61.46
C GLY A 331 -18.44 -132.30 61.83
N ASP A 332 -17.55 -133.22 61.47
CA ASP A 332 -17.67 -134.63 61.85
C ASP A 332 -17.72 -134.78 63.39
N ASN A 333 -16.80 -134.13 64.10
CA ASN A 333 -16.79 -134.09 65.58
C ASN A 333 -17.99 -133.33 66.19
N MET A 334 -18.64 -132.45 65.43
CA MET A 334 -19.79 -131.67 65.88
C MET A 334 -21.11 -132.40 65.64
N ILE A 335 -21.21 -133.28 64.63
CA ILE A 335 -22.38 -134.14 64.40
C ILE A 335 -22.57 -135.08 65.60
N ASP A 336 -21.50 -135.76 66.03
CA ASP A 336 -21.52 -136.63 67.21
C ASP A 336 -21.90 -135.85 68.48
N ALA A 337 -21.33 -134.64 68.68
CA ALA A 337 -21.62 -133.80 69.84
C ALA A 337 -23.02 -133.14 69.82
N LEU A 338 -23.60 -132.90 68.64
CA LEU A 338 -24.95 -132.33 68.48
C LEU A 338 -26.04 -133.38 68.75
N GLY A 339 -25.79 -134.66 68.50
CA GLY A 339 -26.72 -135.74 68.86
C GLY A 339 -26.98 -135.81 70.37
N GLU A 340 -25.95 -135.53 71.19
CA GLU A 340 -26.04 -135.52 72.65
C GLU A 340 -26.54 -134.15 73.18
N ARG A 341 -25.99 -133.03 72.70
CA ARG A 341 -26.39 -131.68 73.15
C ARG A 341 -27.72 -131.18 72.60
N GLY A 342 -28.30 -131.81 71.58
CA GLY A 342 -29.56 -131.38 70.96
C GLY A 342 -30.76 -131.40 71.91
N GLY A 343 -30.72 -132.24 72.96
CA GLY A 343 -31.71 -132.22 74.04
C GLY A 343 -31.58 -130.97 74.92
N ASP A 344 -30.40 -130.76 75.49
CA ASP A 344 -30.10 -129.65 76.41
C ASP A 344 -30.30 -128.27 75.75
N LEU A 345 -29.93 -128.14 74.47
CA LEU A 345 -29.98 -126.87 73.75
C LEU A 345 -31.40 -126.31 73.59
N LEU A 346 -32.42 -127.16 73.55
CA LEU A 346 -33.82 -126.73 73.40
C LEU A 346 -34.32 -126.02 74.68
N GLU A 347 -33.94 -126.51 75.86
CA GLU A 347 -34.26 -125.85 77.14
C GLU A 347 -33.39 -124.59 77.35
N GLN A 348 -32.14 -124.62 76.87
CA GLN A 348 -31.24 -123.48 76.99
C GLN A 348 -31.63 -122.32 76.05
N MET A 349 -32.04 -122.58 74.81
CA MET A 349 -32.44 -121.56 73.83
C MET A 349 -33.50 -120.59 74.37
N THR A 350 -34.49 -121.10 75.10
CA THR A 350 -35.58 -120.29 75.66
C THR A 350 -35.06 -119.27 76.69
N ARG A 351 -34.02 -119.60 77.46
CA ARG A 351 -33.33 -118.64 78.35
C ARG A 351 -32.44 -117.68 77.57
N THR A 352 -31.65 -118.19 76.62
CA THR A 352 -30.69 -117.37 75.85
C THR A 352 -31.39 -116.30 75.00
N SER A 353 -32.61 -116.55 74.53
CA SER A 353 -33.39 -115.57 73.75
C SER A 353 -33.67 -114.27 74.53
N GLU A 354 -34.01 -114.36 75.82
CA GLU A 354 -34.23 -113.18 76.66
C GLU A 354 -32.93 -112.38 76.91
N ASP A 355 -31.81 -113.08 77.09
CA ASP A 355 -30.50 -112.42 77.29
C ASP A 355 -29.95 -111.81 76.00
N VAL A 356 -30.24 -112.39 74.84
CA VAL A 356 -29.94 -111.78 73.53
C VAL A 356 -30.73 -110.48 73.33
N ALA A 357 -31.99 -110.42 73.77
CA ALA A 357 -32.77 -109.18 73.73
C ALA A 357 -32.13 -108.09 74.62
N ARG A 358 -31.83 -108.39 75.89
CA ARG A 358 -31.19 -107.46 76.85
C ARG A 358 -29.81 -106.98 76.40
N THR A 359 -29.00 -107.86 75.80
CA THR A 359 -27.67 -107.51 75.31
C THR A 359 -27.72 -106.70 74.01
N LEU A 360 -28.73 -106.91 73.15
CA LEU A 360 -28.96 -106.07 71.97
C LEU A 360 -29.47 -104.67 72.34
N GLU A 361 -30.35 -104.56 73.34
CA GLU A 361 -30.77 -103.28 73.94
C GLU A 361 -29.55 -102.51 74.49
N THR A 362 -28.75 -103.17 75.34
CA THR A 362 -27.48 -102.61 75.87
C THR A 362 -26.50 -102.21 74.76
N ALA A 363 -26.44 -102.96 73.65
CA ALA A 363 -25.60 -102.63 72.51
C ALA A 363 -26.14 -101.43 71.70
N SER A 364 -27.46 -101.27 71.61
CA SER A 364 -28.12 -100.13 70.97
C SER A 364 -27.91 -98.84 71.77
N ASP A 365 -28.05 -98.89 73.10
CA ASP A 365 -27.71 -97.76 73.99
C ASP A 365 -26.25 -97.35 73.83
N LYS A 366 -25.35 -98.34 73.81
CA LYS A 366 -23.92 -98.11 73.63
C LYS A 366 -23.58 -97.56 72.24
N MET A 367 -24.28 -97.99 71.19
CA MET A 367 -24.12 -97.45 69.84
C MET A 367 -24.61 -96.00 69.77
N THR A 368 -25.78 -95.72 70.36
CA THR A 368 -26.36 -94.38 70.45
C THR A 368 -25.42 -93.43 71.19
N SER A 369 -24.96 -93.81 72.39
CA SER A 369 -23.98 -93.04 73.17
C SER A 369 -22.65 -92.79 72.41
N ASN A 370 -22.18 -93.75 71.60
CA ASN A 370 -21.00 -93.52 70.75
C ASN A 370 -21.30 -92.57 69.58
N ILE A 371 -22.51 -92.58 69.02
CA ILE A 371 -22.95 -91.65 67.98
C ILE A 371 -23.08 -90.24 68.58
N ASP A 372 -23.69 -90.08 69.75
CA ASP A 372 -23.84 -88.80 70.45
C ASP A 372 -22.46 -88.19 70.73
N VAL A 373 -21.55 -88.93 71.36
CA VAL A 373 -20.16 -88.48 71.60
C VAL A 373 -19.42 -88.13 70.31
N LYS A 374 -19.67 -88.84 69.20
CA LYS A 374 -19.09 -88.53 67.88
C LYS A 374 -19.70 -87.26 67.28
N SER A 375 -21.01 -87.05 67.48
CA SER A 375 -21.78 -85.91 66.98
C SER A 375 -21.42 -84.63 67.72
N ASP A 376 -21.27 -84.70 69.05
CA ASP A 376 -20.76 -83.62 69.90
C ASP A 376 -19.33 -83.24 69.50
N HIS A 377 -18.45 -84.24 69.33
CA HIS A 377 -17.07 -84.01 68.90
C HIS A 377 -17.00 -83.40 67.50
N LEU A 378 -17.84 -83.83 66.55
CA LEU A 378 -17.90 -83.27 65.20
C LEU A 378 -18.44 -81.84 65.23
N SER A 379 -19.48 -81.58 66.03
CA SER A 379 -20.06 -80.24 66.22
C SER A 379 -19.04 -79.28 66.84
N ALA A 380 -18.28 -79.73 67.84
CA ALA A 380 -17.18 -78.97 68.43
C ALA A 380 -16.06 -78.66 67.42
N GLN A 381 -15.69 -79.62 66.56
CA GLN A 381 -14.71 -79.40 65.50
C GLN A 381 -15.21 -78.42 64.43
N ILE A 382 -16.48 -78.48 64.05
CA ILE A 382 -17.08 -77.53 63.11
C ILE A 382 -17.11 -76.12 63.72
N ALA A 383 -17.50 -75.98 65.00
CA ALA A 383 -17.48 -74.69 65.69
C ALA A 383 -16.07 -74.09 65.79
N ASP A 384 -15.07 -74.88 66.20
CA ASP A 384 -13.65 -74.49 66.24
C ASP A 384 -13.11 -74.08 64.86
N LEU A 385 -13.45 -74.84 63.81
CA LEU A 385 -13.08 -74.51 62.44
C LEU A 385 -13.74 -73.20 61.96
N THR A 386 -15.01 -72.97 62.29
CA THR A 386 -15.73 -71.73 61.97
C THR A 386 -15.10 -70.52 62.67
N VAL A 387 -14.73 -70.64 63.95
CA VAL A 387 -14.02 -69.58 64.68
C VAL A 387 -12.65 -69.28 64.05
N LYS A 388 -11.89 -70.31 63.68
CA LYS A 388 -10.58 -70.16 63.02
C LYS A 388 -10.70 -69.52 61.62
N LEU A 389 -11.73 -69.89 60.85
CA LEU A 389 -12.03 -69.24 59.58
C LEU A 389 -12.40 -67.76 59.75
N ALA A 390 -13.25 -67.43 60.74
CA ALA A 390 -13.63 -66.04 61.01
C ALA A 390 -12.41 -65.19 61.44
N GLN A 391 -11.55 -65.71 62.32
CA GLN A 391 -10.31 -65.05 62.73
C GLN A 391 -9.34 -64.84 61.56
N MET A 392 -9.13 -65.88 60.73
CA MET A 392 -8.26 -65.79 59.56
C MET A 392 -8.80 -64.80 58.52
N LEU A 393 -10.12 -64.75 58.31
CA LEU A 393 -10.75 -63.81 57.39
C LEU A 393 -10.68 -62.37 57.92
N SER A 394 -10.91 -62.14 59.22
CA SER A 394 -10.76 -60.82 59.85
C SER A 394 -9.33 -60.30 59.68
N SER A 395 -8.33 -61.06 60.15
CA SER A 395 -6.91 -60.67 60.04
C SER A 395 -6.49 -60.37 58.59
N ARG A 396 -7.09 -61.06 57.61
CA ARG A 396 -6.82 -60.82 56.18
C ARG A 396 -7.54 -59.58 55.64
N LEU A 397 -8.72 -59.24 56.14
CA LEU A 397 -9.41 -57.97 55.86
C LEU A 397 -8.67 -56.78 56.50
N ASP A 398 -8.18 -56.94 57.73
CA ASP A 398 -7.37 -55.94 58.44
C ASP A 398 -6.08 -55.64 57.63
N HIS A 399 -5.34 -56.68 57.23
CA HIS A 399 -4.14 -56.53 56.39
C HIS A 399 -4.42 -55.92 55.01
N VAL A 400 -5.57 -56.19 54.39
CA VAL A 400 -5.98 -55.53 53.13
C VAL A 400 -6.28 -54.05 53.37
N THR A 401 -6.96 -53.72 54.47
CA THR A 401 -7.32 -52.35 54.85
C THR A 401 -6.07 -51.50 55.10
N ASP A 402 -5.09 -52.03 55.85
CA ASP A 402 -3.78 -51.39 56.06
C ASP A 402 -3.02 -51.19 54.74
N ASN A 403 -2.99 -52.20 53.86
CA ASN A 403 -2.31 -52.09 52.56
C ASN A 403 -2.94 -51.03 51.65
N VAL A 404 -4.27 -50.95 51.62
CA VAL A 404 -4.99 -49.92 50.86
C VAL A 404 -4.71 -48.55 51.46
N SER A 405 -4.80 -48.39 52.78
CA SER A 405 -4.51 -47.14 53.49
C SER A 405 -3.08 -46.63 53.21
N GLN A 406 -2.06 -47.49 53.38
CA GLN A 406 -0.66 -47.14 53.11
C GLN A 406 -0.42 -46.76 51.64
N LYS A 407 -1.01 -47.50 50.68
CA LYS A 407 -0.89 -47.17 49.25
C LYS A 407 -1.58 -45.85 48.90
N THR A 408 -2.75 -45.58 49.47
CA THR A 408 -3.46 -44.30 49.28
C THR A 408 -2.66 -43.11 49.82
N LEU A 409 -2.02 -43.26 50.98
CA LEU A 409 -1.12 -42.24 51.53
C LEU A 409 0.11 -41.98 50.63
N ALA A 410 0.78 -43.04 50.16
CA ALA A 410 1.94 -42.91 49.26
C ALA A 410 1.57 -42.30 47.88
N ILE A 411 0.36 -42.56 47.38
CA ILE A 411 -0.18 -41.91 46.19
C ILE A 411 -0.45 -40.42 46.47
N ALA A 412 -1.08 -40.08 47.60
CA ALA A 412 -1.36 -38.69 47.97
C ALA A 412 -0.08 -37.86 48.15
N GLU A 413 0.94 -38.41 48.82
CA GLU A 413 2.27 -37.79 48.95
C GLU A 413 2.95 -37.58 47.58
N THR A 414 2.86 -38.57 46.69
CA THR A 414 3.43 -38.47 45.34
C THR A 414 2.68 -37.45 44.46
N LEU A 415 1.37 -37.31 44.64
CA LEU A 415 0.57 -36.26 43.99
C LEU A 415 0.93 -34.88 44.54
N MET A 416 1.01 -34.70 45.86
CA MET A 416 1.39 -33.42 46.48
C MET A 416 2.77 -32.94 46.00
N ARG A 417 3.77 -33.82 46.01
CA ARG A 417 5.12 -33.51 45.49
C ARG A 417 5.11 -33.17 44.00
N ARG A 418 4.35 -33.91 43.16
CA ARG A 418 4.19 -33.56 41.74
C ARG A 418 3.48 -32.22 41.54
N THR A 419 2.49 -31.87 42.37
CA THR A 419 1.83 -30.57 42.31
C THR A 419 2.78 -29.42 42.68
N ASP A 420 3.66 -29.62 43.67
CA ASP A 420 4.68 -28.65 44.06
C ASP A 420 5.78 -28.50 42.98
N GLU A 421 6.27 -29.61 42.43
CA GLU A 421 7.17 -29.64 41.26
C GLU A 421 6.56 -28.92 40.04
N ILE A 422 5.24 -29.07 39.79
CA ILE A 422 4.55 -28.37 38.70
C ILE A 422 4.41 -26.87 39.02
N SER A 423 4.01 -26.51 40.24
CA SER A 423 3.81 -25.11 40.65
C SER A 423 5.12 -24.32 40.59
N THR A 424 6.21 -24.87 41.14
CA THR A 424 7.54 -24.25 41.11
C THR A 424 8.09 -24.10 39.69
N ASN A 425 7.91 -25.09 38.82
CA ASN A 425 8.28 -24.96 37.41
C ASN A 425 7.40 -23.96 36.66
N LEU A 426 6.11 -23.85 36.98
CA LEU A 426 5.22 -22.87 36.37
C LEU A 426 5.63 -21.45 36.74
N THR A 427 5.82 -21.15 38.04
CA THR A 427 6.32 -19.85 38.52
C THR A 427 7.63 -19.47 37.85
N ARG A 428 8.62 -20.37 37.85
CA ARG A 428 9.93 -20.15 37.21
C ARG A 428 9.80 -19.86 35.70
N THR A 429 8.85 -20.52 35.03
CA THR A 429 8.59 -20.29 33.59
C THR A 429 7.91 -18.95 33.36
N THR A 430 6.98 -18.54 34.22
CA THR A 430 6.33 -17.22 34.16
C THR A 430 7.31 -16.08 34.43
N GLU A 431 8.21 -16.23 35.41
CA GLU A 431 9.31 -15.27 35.68
C GLU A 431 10.21 -15.11 34.45
N GLN A 432 10.75 -16.21 33.91
CA GLN A 432 11.62 -16.18 32.72
C GLN A 432 10.92 -15.56 31.49
N LEU A 433 9.62 -15.80 31.31
CA LEU A 433 8.84 -15.23 30.21
C LEU A 433 8.57 -13.73 30.41
N THR A 434 8.41 -13.29 31.65
CA THR A 434 8.26 -11.87 32.03
C THR A 434 9.55 -11.10 31.76
N ASP A 435 10.71 -11.64 32.19
CA ASP A 435 12.03 -11.05 31.92
C ASP A 435 12.31 -10.92 30.42
N GLN A 436 12.00 -11.96 29.63
CA GLN A 436 12.17 -11.94 28.17
C GLN A 436 11.26 -10.92 27.48
N LEU A 437 10.01 -10.77 27.93
CA LEU A 437 9.09 -9.75 27.41
C LEU A 437 9.59 -8.34 27.75
N GLN A 438 10.00 -8.09 29.00
CA GLN A 438 10.53 -6.80 29.42
C GLN A 438 11.78 -6.42 28.61
N SER A 439 12.72 -7.35 28.43
CA SER A 439 13.93 -7.13 27.63
C SER A 439 13.60 -6.78 26.17
N ARG A 440 12.69 -7.53 25.53
CA ARG A 440 12.27 -7.27 24.13
C ARG A 440 11.51 -5.95 23.98
N THR A 441 10.68 -5.58 24.96
CA THR A 441 9.98 -4.28 24.94
C THR A 441 10.95 -3.11 25.10
N GLN A 442 12.01 -3.26 25.90
CA GLN A 442 13.05 -2.26 26.02
C GLN A 442 13.87 -2.12 24.72
N GLU A 443 14.33 -3.24 24.15
CA GLU A 443 15.03 -3.31 22.84
C GLU A 443 14.21 -2.68 21.70
N MET A 444 12.91 -3.00 21.62
CA MET A 444 11.97 -2.40 20.67
C MET A 444 11.81 -0.88 20.88
N THR A 445 11.77 -0.42 22.13
CA THR A 445 11.68 1.02 22.46
C THR A 445 12.94 1.76 22.03
N GLU A 446 14.11 1.19 22.27
CA GLU A 446 15.40 1.75 21.88
C GLU A 446 15.56 1.82 20.36
N THR A 447 15.15 0.77 19.65
CA THR A 447 15.13 0.72 18.18
C THR A 447 14.14 1.74 17.59
N MET A 448 12.98 1.95 18.21
CA MET A 448 12.03 3.00 17.83
C MET A 448 12.60 4.40 18.04
N LEU A 449 13.32 4.65 19.13
CA LEU A 449 13.97 5.94 19.39
C LEU A 449 15.09 6.22 18.39
N GLU A 450 15.93 5.24 18.06
CA GLU A 450 16.96 5.38 17.02
C GLU A 450 16.32 5.68 15.65
N THR A 451 15.30 4.91 15.27
CA THR A 451 14.57 5.10 14.00
C THR A 451 13.91 6.49 13.92
N GLY A 452 13.30 6.95 15.02
CA GLY A 452 12.70 8.28 15.11
C GLY A 452 13.71 9.41 14.98
N ASN A 453 14.86 9.29 15.63
CA ASN A 453 15.96 10.27 15.53
C ASN A 453 16.51 10.33 14.10
N ARG A 454 16.74 9.18 13.45
CA ARG A 454 17.24 9.10 12.06
C ARG A 454 16.21 9.65 11.06
N LEU A 455 14.91 9.49 11.32
CA LEU A 455 13.86 10.17 10.55
C LEU A 455 13.92 11.70 10.73
N ALA A 456 14.06 12.19 11.96
CA ALA A 456 14.12 13.62 12.25
C ALA A 456 15.35 14.28 11.60
N GLU A 457 16.53 13.65 11.66
CA GLU A 457 17.75 14.08 10.99
C GLU A 457 17.59 14.11 9.45
N THR A 458 16.97 13.07 8.88
CA THR A 458 16.66 13.01 7.43
C THR A 458 15.72 14.16 7.02
N ILE A 459 14.68 14.43 7.81
CA ILE A 459 13.74 15.53 7.57
C ILE A 459 14.42 16.89 7.70
N ALA A 460 15.26 17.10 8.71
CA ALA A 460 16.02 18.34 8.90
C ALA A 460 16.97 18.61 7.72
N THR A 461 17.69 17.57 7.26
CA THR A 461 18.56 17.65 6.08
C THR A 461 17.77 18.01 4.83
N ARG A 462 16.62 17.37 4.59
CA ARG A 462 15.73 17.69 3.46
C ARG A 462 15.09 19.08 3.55
N ALA A 463 14.85 19.60 4.74
CA ALA A 463 14.37 20.96 4.93
C ALA A 463 15.43 21.99 4.52
N ASP A 464 16.72 21.74 4.84
CA ASP A 464 17.79 22.64 4.42
C ASP A 464 18.16 22.51 2.94
N ASP A 465 18.10 21.31 2.35
CA ASP A 465 18.17 21.11 0.88
C ASP A 465 17.17 22.03 0.15
N VAL A 466 15.91 22.03 0.60
CA VAL A 466 14.83 22.84 0.03
C VAL A 466 15.05 24.33 0.29
N ASN A 467 15.45 24.72 1.50
CA ASN A 467 15.77 26.10 1.86
C ASN A 467 16.89 26.69 0.99
N ASN A 468 18.00 25.96 0.82
CA ASN A 468 19.11 26.37 -0.03
C ASN A 468 18.71 26.42 -1.51
N THR A 469 17.87 25.49 -1.98
CA THR A 469 17.33 25.50 -3.36
C THR A 469 16.41 26.71 -3.59
N LEU A 470 15.54 27.05 -2.64
CA LEU A 470 14.67 28.23 -2.69
C LEU A 470 15.48 29.53 -2.65
N LYS A 471 16.54 29.59 -1.84
CA LYS A 471 17.46 30.73 -1.82
C LYS A 471 18.16 30.92 -3.17
N ALA A 472 18.77 29.87 -3.73
CA ALA A 472 19.50 29.95 -5.00
C ALA A 472 18.57 30.31 -6.18
N THR A 473 17.34 29.77 -6.21
CA THR A 473 16.34 30.15 -7.22
C THR A 473 15.82 31.57 -7.04
N GLY A 474 15.68 32.04 -5.79
CA GLY A 474 15.36 33.44 -5.48
C GLY A 474 16.46 34.42 -5.92
N GLU A 475 17.73 34.13 -5.62
CA GLU A 475 18.89 34.93 -6.04
C GLU A 475 19.00 34.98 -7.58
N SER A 476 18.78 33.85 -8.25
CA SER A 476 18.73 33.77 -9.72
C SER A 476 17.58 34.61 -10.32
N LEU A 477 16.38 34.56 -9.74
CA LEU A 477 15.24 35.37 -10.17
C LEU A 477 15.49 36.88 -9.98
N VAL A 478 16.12 37.29 -8.87
CA VAL A 478 16.52 38.68 -8.63
C VAL A 478 17.56 39.14 -9.67
N LEU A 479 18.50 38.28 -10.06
CA LEU A 479 19.47 38.58 -11.11
C LEU A 479 18.80 38.75 -12.49
N ASP A 480 17.94 37.81 -12.90
CA ASP A 480 17.20 37.89 -14.17
C ASP A 480 16.29 39.13 -14.25
N LEU A 481 15.59 39.47 -13.15
CA LEU A 481 14.81 40.71 -13.06
C LEU A 481 15.69 41.97 -13.12
N THR A 482 16.88 41.95 -12.52
CA THR A 482 17.82 43.08 -12.55
C THR A 482 18.38 43.30 -13.96
N LEU A 483 18.77 42.21 -14.64
CA LEU A 483 19.27 42.26 -16.03
C LEU A 483 18.18 42.75 -16.99
N ARG A 484 16.97 42.18 -16.94
CA ARG A 484 15.82 42.65 -17.75
C ARG A 484 15.44 44.09 -17.43
N GLY A 485 15.55 44.52 -16.16
CA GLY A 485 15.35 45.91 -15.76
C GLY A 485 16.36 46.84 -16.43
N GLY A 486 17.65 46.46 -16.43
CA GLY A 486 18.72 47.16 -17.14
C GLY A 486 18.47 47.24 -18.65
N ASP A 487 18.13 46.13 -19.29
CA ASP A 487 17.80 46.09 -20.73
C ASP A 487 16.61 47.00 -21.09
N VAL A 488 15.56 47.02 -20.25
CA VAL A 488 14.40 47.90 -20.43
C VAL A 488 14.80 49.38 -20.29
N VAL A 489 15.63 49.73 -19.30
CA VAL A 489 16.16 51.09 -19.15
C VAL A 489 17.02 51.48 -20.36
N GLY A 490 17.97 50.64 -20.77
CA GLY A 490 18.81 50.89 -21.94
C GLY A 490 18.01 51.04 -23.24
N LYS A 491 16.93 50.26 -23.42
CA LYS A 491 16.02 50.42 -24.57
C LYS A 491 15.16 51.67 -24.50
N LEU A 492 14.80 52.14 -23.31
CA LEU A 492 14.13 53.43 -23.12
C LEU A 492 15.08 54.60 -23.40
N GLU A 493 16.34 54.51 -22.98
CA GLU A 493 17.38 55.51 -23.28
C GLU A 493 17.72 55.56 -24.77
N GLU A 494 17.94 54.41 -25.43
CA GLU A 494 18.13 54.32 -26.88
C GLU A 494 16.96 54.95 -27.66
N THR A 495 15.73 54.67 -27.22
CA THR A 495 14.51 55.22 -27.81
C THR A 495 14.39 56.73 -27.55
N GLY A 496 14.74 57.18 -26.34
CA GLY A 496 14.77 58.60 -25.97
C GLY A 496 15.81 59.39 -26.77
N ALA A 497 17.01 58.85 -26.95
CA ALA A 497 18.04 59.43 -27.80
C ALA A 497 17.59 59.54 -29.26
N ARG A 498 17.04 58.46 -29.83
CA ARG A 498 16.48 58.44 -31.20
C ARG A 498 15.32 59.42 -31.39
N ILE A 499 14.47 59.60 -30.36
CA ILE A 499 13.41 60.63 -30.35
C ILE A 499 14.04 62.03 -30.35
N THR A 500 15.03 62.30 -29.50
CA THR A 500 15.72 63.59 -29.42
C THR A 500 16.43 63.93 -30.73
N GLU A 501 17.16 62.99 -31.33
CA GLU A 501 17.79 63.13 -32.65
C GLU A 501 16.76 63.41 -33.75
N THR A 502 15.62 62.70 -33.73
CA THR A 502 14.52 62.93 -34.68
C THR A 502 13.90 64.33 -34.51
N ILE A 503 13.78 64.81 -33.26
CA ILE A 503 13.29 66.15 -32.94
C ILE A 503 14.29 67.21 -33.41
N LEU A 504 15.58 67.06 -33.12
CA LEU A 504 16.64 67.98 -33.57
C LEU A 504 16.72 68.03 -35.10
N THR A 505 16.70 66.89 -35.77
CA THR A 505 16.74 66.80 -37.24
C THR A 505 15.51 67.45 -37.90
N ARG A 506 14.32 67.28 -37.32
CA ARG A 506 13.10 67.93 -37.81
C ARG A 506 13.07 69.42 -37.47
N GLY A 507 13.55 69.81 -36.29
CA GLY A 507 13.65 71.21 -35.85
C GLY A 507 14.63 72.01 -36.71
N GLY A 508 15.80 71.44 -37.01
CA GLY A 508 16.76 71.98 -37.96
C GLY A 508 16.11 72.23 -39.33
N LYS A 509 15.50 71.20 -39.93
CA LYS A 509 14.80 71.33 -41.22
C LYS A 509 13.67 72.37 -41.20
N VAL A 510 12.94 72.52 -40.10
CA VAL A 510 11.92 73.60 -39.94
C VAL A 510 12.60 74.98 -39.86
N SER A 511 13.72 75.09 -39.16
CA SER A 511 14.51 76.33 -39.11
C SER A 511 15.11 76.69 -40.48
N ASP A 512 15.58 75.69 -41.24
CA ASP A 512 16.13 75.87 -42.57
C ASP A 512 15.06 76.34 -43.56
N THR A 513 13.89 75.70 -43.60
CA THR A 513 12.78 76.15 -44.46
C THR A 513 12.21 77.50 -44.03
N PHE A 514 12.28 77.86 -42.75
CA PHE A 514 11.94 79.21 -42.29
C PHE A 514 12.98 80.25 -42.72
N ARG A 515 14.28 79.89 -42.72
CA ARG A 515 15.38 80.74 -43.21
C ARG A 515 15.29 80.95 -44.73
N GLU A 516 15.05 79.89 -45.49
CA GLU A 516 14.82 79.93 -46.94
C GLU A 516 13.56 80.77 -47.29
N ALA A 517 12.46 80.58 -46.56
CA ALA A 517 11.25 81.41 -46.73
C ALA A 517 11.50 82.89 -46.38
N ALA A 518 12.36 83.18 -45.39
CA ALA A 518 12.75 84.55 -45.06
C ALA A 518 13.66 85.18 -46.12
N GLU A 519 14.64 84.45 -46.65
CA GLU A 519 15.49 84.89 -47.78
C GLU A 519 14.67 85.10 -49.06
N GLN A 520 13.70 84.23 -49.34
CA GLN A 520 12.77 84.39 -50.46
C GLN A 520 11.83 85.60 -50.26
N LEU A 521 11.36 85.83 -49.03
CA LEU A 521 10.56 87.01 -48.69
C LEU A 521 11.38 88.30 -48.84
N GLU A 522 12.62 88.34 -48.34
CA GLU A 522 13.54 89.47 -48.49
C GLU A 522 13.82 89.77 -49.97
N SER A 523 14.15 88.74 -50.75
CA SER A 523 14.35 88.86 -52.21
C SER A 523 13.10 89.42 -52.91
N THR A 524 11.92 88.94 -52.54
CA THR A 524 10.63 89.44 -53.07
C THR A 524 10.35 90.89 -52.67
N ILE A 525 10.70 91.28 -51.43
CA ILE A 525 10.57 92.65 -50.92
C ILE A 525 11.55 93.58 -51.63
N ASN A 526 12.81 93.18 -51.82
CA ASN A 526 13.81 93.95 -52.54
C ASN A 526 13.43 94.12 -54.01
N ALA A 527 13.07 93.04 -54.72
CA ALA A 527 12.62 93.12 -56.11
C ALA A 527 11.38 94.01 -56.29
N LYS A 528 10.42 94.00 -55.35
CA LYS A 528 9.30 94.96 -55.35
C LYS A 528 9.75 96.37 -54.97
N GLY A 529 10.69 96.53 -54.04
CA GLY A 529 11.27 97.81 -53.66
C GLY A 529 11.97 98.49 -54.83
N ASP A 530 12.76 97.74 -55.59
CA ASP A 530 13.42 98.22 -56.81
C ASP A 530 12.42 98.47 -57.93
N SER A 531 11.41 97.62 -58.13
CA SER A 531 10.30 97.90 -59.06
C SER A 531 9.56 99.21 -58.70
N VAL A 532 9.41 99.52 -57.40
CA VAL A 532 8.81 100.77 -56.92
C VAL A 532 9.77 101.95 -57.08
N ARG A 533 11.08 101.77 -56.85
CA ARG A 533 12.11 102.80 -57.12
C ARG A 533 12.18 103.15 -58.60
N GLU A 534 12.20 102.15 -59.48
CA GLU A 534 12.19 102.29 -60.94
C GLU A 534 10.92 103.03 -61.42
N LEU A 535 9.74 102.65 -60.90
CA LEU A 535 8.48 103.32 -61.23
C LEU A 535 8.45 104.76 -60.72
N LEU A 536 8.97 105.04 -59.51
CA LEU A 536 9.12 106.39 -58.99
C LEU A 536 10.16 107.22 -59.77
N ALA A 537 11.28 106.62 -60.18
CA ALA A 537 12.31 107.26 -60.99
C ALA A 537 11.81 107.58 -62.40
N SER A 538 11.08 106.65 -63.03
CA SER A 538 10.38 106.88 -64.31
C SER A 538 9.34 107.99 -64.18
N ARG A 539 8.58 108.05 -63.07
CA ARG A 539 7.65 109.15 -62.80
C ARG A 539 8.38 110.49 -62.62
N LEU A 540 9.48 110.52 -61.86
CA LEU A 540 10.33 111.70 -61.70
C LEU A 540 10.93 112.16 -63.02
N GLN A 541 11.45 111.25 -63.85
CA GLN A 541 11.96 111.59 -65.18
C GLN A 541 10.86 112.11 -66.10
N SER A 542 9.66 111.51 -66.11
CA SER A 542 8.52 112.02 -66.90
C SER A 542 8.05 113.41 -66.42
N PHE A 543 8.28 113.74 -65.16
CA PHE A 543 8.02 115.06 -64.59
C PHE A 543 9.13 116.07 -64.94
N GLU A 544 10.40 115.64 -64.91
CA GLU A 544 11.57 116.42 -65.34
C GLU A 544 11.51 116.73 -66.84
N GLU A 545 11.12 115.76 -67.69
CA GLU A 545 10.87 115.97 -69.13
C GLU A 545 9.72 116.95 -69.36
N MET A 546 8.61 116.84 -68.61
CA MET A 546 7.50 117.81 -68.68
C MET A 546 7.94 119.21 -68.24
N PHE A 547 8.75 119.32 -67.18
CA PHE A 547 9.22 120.58 -66.63
C PHE A 547 10.27 121.25 -67.54
N THR A 548 11.21 120.48 -68.09
CA THR A 548 12.23 120.99 -69.02
C THR A 548 11.65 121.34 -70.38
N HIS A 549 10.71 120.56 -70.92
CA HIS A 549 10.06 120.87 -72.20
C HIS A 549 9.11 122.08 -72.08
N GLY A 550 8.29 122.14 -71.01
CA GLY A 550 7.46 123.32 -70.72
C GLY A 550 8.28 124.56 -70.38
N GLY A 551 9.42 124.40 -69.71
CA GLY A 551 10.40 125.45 -69.46
C GLY A 551 11.08 125.95 -70.74
N ALA A 552 11.37 125.03 -71.68
CA ALA A 552 11.92 125.37 -73.00
C ALA A 552 10.92 126.14 -73.87
N GLU A 553 9.65 125.70 -73.96
CA GLU A 553 8.60 126.47 -74.66
C GLU A 553 8.42 127.87 -74.06
N LEU A 554 8.42 127.96 -72.72
CA LEU A 554 8.31 129.24 -72.00
C LEU A 554 9.50 130.17 -72.31
N ALA A 555 10.72 129.63 -72.26
CA ALA A 555 11.95 130.38 -72.56
C ALA A 555 12.03 130.79 -74.05
N GLU A 556 11.64 129.92 -74.98
CA GLU A 556 11.61 130.24 -76.41
C GLU A 556 10.57 131.32 -76.70
N LYS A 557 9.38 131.25 -76.10
CA LYS A 557 8.34 132.27 -76.23
C LYS A 557 8.81 133.63 -75.70
N ILE A 558 9.40 133.68 -74.51
CA ILE A 558 9.99 134.90 -73.93
C ILE A 558 11.10 135.45 -74.84
N THR A 559 11.94 134.58 -75.41
CA THR A 559 13.02 134.99 -76.33
C THR A 559 12.46 135.57 -77.63
N ARG A 560 11.43 134.94 -78.20
CA ARG A 560 10.76 135.36 -79.45
C ARG A 560 10.09 136.73 -79.28
N ASP A 561 9.37 136.93 -78.18
CA ASP A 561 8.74 138.22 -77.84
C ASP A 561 9.80 139.31 -77.56
N SER A 562 10.91 138.95 -76.91
CA SER A 562 12.04 139.87 -76.65
C SER A 562 12.80 140.27 -77.93
N GLN A 563 12.97 139.37 -78.89
CA GLN A 563 13.57 139.66 -80.19
C GLN A 563 12.67 140.56 -81.05
N SER A 564 11.34 140.35 -81.00
CA SER A 564 10.36 141.24 -81.62
C SER A 564 10.48 142.68 -81.08
N LEU A 565 10.57 142.82 -79.76
CA LEU A 565 10.78 144.12 -79.08
C LEU A 565 12.11 144.78 -79.49
N GLY A 566 13.20 144.01 -79.53
CA GLY A 566 14.52 144.50 -79.95
C GLY A 566 14.57 144.97 -81.40
N GLY A 567 13.87 144.30 -82.31
CA GLY A 567 13.73 144.70 -83.70
C GLY A 567 13.07 146.08 -83.86
N LEU A 568 11.92 146.27 -83.21
CA LEU A 568 11.17 147.54 -83.25
C LEU A 568 11.97 148.72 -82.68
N ILE A 569 12.67 148.52 -81.55
CA ILE A 569 13.52 149.57 -80.94
C ILE A 569 14.67 149.93 -81.87
N THR A 570 15.32 148.95 -82.50
CA THR A 570 16.45 149.18 -83.42
C THR A 570 16.01 149.90 -84.70
N GLN A 571 14.83 149.55 -85.24
CA GLN A 571 14.27 150.20 -86.42
C GLN A 571 13.97 151.69 -86.17
N HIS A 572 13.32 152.03 -85.06
CA HIS A 572 13.03 153.43 -84.74
C HIS A 572 14.29 154.26 -84.39
N LEU A 573 15.33 153.66 -83.80
CA LEU A 573 16.62 154.36 -83.65
C LEU A 573 17.29 154.66 -85.00
N GLY A 574 17.16 153.76 -85.99
CA GLY A 574 17.68 153.96 -87.34
C GLY A 574 17.00 155.09 -88.11
N GLU A 575 15.69 155.27 -87.93
CA GLU A 575 14.93 156.39 -88.50
C GLU A 575 15.23 157.73 -87.80
N PHE A 576 15.58 157.69 -86.51
CA PHE A 576 15.95 158.86 -85.71
C PHE A 576 17.33 159.46 -86.08
N ASP A 577 18.40 158.66 -86.20
CA ASP A 577 19.71 159.21 -86.62
C ASP A 577 19.66 159.78 -88.05
N ARG A 578 18.84 159.17 -88.91
CA ARG A 578 18.70 159.59 -90.31
C ARG A 578 17.90 160.89 -90.49
N THR A 579 17.10 161.31 -89.50
CA THR A 579 16.41 162.61 -89.49
C THR A 579 17.23 163.73 -88.84
N VAL A 580 18.35 163.42 -88.18
CA VAL A 580 19.16 164.40 -87.41
C VAL A 580 20.44 164.85 -88.12
N LYS A 581 20.82 164.25 -89.27
CA LYS A 581 22.03 164.61 -90.04
C LYS A 581 21.81 165.35 -91.37
N VAL A 582 20.60 165.78 -91.69
CA VAL A 582 20.32 166.69 -92.83
C VAL A 582 19.34 167.79 -92.42
N TYR A 583 19.79 168.61 -91.48
CA TYR A 583 19.41 170.03 -91.32
C TYR A 583 20.59 170.79 -90.70
#